data_AF-A0A486SWZ4-F1
#
_entry.id   AF-A0A486SWZ4-F1
#
_cell.length_a   1.000
_cell.length_b   1.000
_cell.length_c   1.000
_cell.angle_alpha   90.00
_cell.angle_beta   90.00
_cell.angle_gamma   90.00
#
_symmetry.space_group_name_H-M   'P 1'
#
loop_
_entity.id
_entity.type
_entity.pdbx_description
1 polymer ?
#
loop_
_entity_poly.entity_id
_entity_poly.type
_entity_poly.pdbx_seq_one_letter_code
_entity_poly.pdbx_strand_id
1 'polypeptide(L)'
;MLDDIIRSYMYTQYNDDDNLRAFFTAYNSMAQGIYDWMVNANLPIFIGDYNTGDQLRWIAHGIYGVLPPVISSSDQQEIGPYNTFEFNQLAFNEYRVIDQSNQVVVSDDLFKRIMTWNFYKGDGFYFSIPWIKRRILRFLLGVNGTDILNDQRWNISIQFVDAGIVISIYKGRRRFTRSAIYNASAYNSRKYNQKDTAFVITEDFEFAIFFKQAMDSGLLHMPFYQSVTVEIFD
;
A
#
# COMPACT_ATOMS: atom_id res chain seq x y z
N MET A 1 18.15 -29.81 9.86
CA MET A 1 17.07 -29.95 10.86
C MET A 1 16.73 -31.43 10.98
N LEU A 2 16.04 -31.87 12.05
CA LEU A 2 15.52 -33.24 12.07
C LEU A 2 14.36 -33.32 11.06
N ASP A 3 14.30 -34.38 10.26
CA ASP A 3 13.20 -34.54 9.30
C ASP A 3 11.90 -35.03 9.97
N ASP A 4 12.03 -35.72 11.12
CA ASP A 4 10.92 -36.30 11.89
C ASP A 4 10.90 -35.78 13.33
N ILE A 5 9.68 -35.61 13.87
CA ILE A 5 9.48 -35.28 15.29
C ILE A 5 9.81 -36.48 16.20
N ILE A 6 10.09 -36.18 17.48
CA ILE A 6 10.12 -37.21 18.51
C ILE A 6 8.68 -37.71 18.72
N ARG A 7 8.43 -38.95 18.31
CA ARG A 7 7.10 -39.57 18.40
C ARG A 7 6.75 -39.89 19.85
N SER A 8 5.47 -39.75 20.19
CA SER A 8 4.91 -40.33 21.40
C SER A 8 4.70 -41.82 21.21
N TYR A 9 5.08 -42.60 22.22
CA TYR A 9 4.95 -44.05 22.22
C TYR A 9 4.06 -44.48 23.38
N MET A 10 3.33 -45.56 23.17
CA MET A 10 2.49 -46.18 24.18
C MET A 10 3.29 -47.21 25.00
N TYR A 11 2.90 -47.44 26.25
CA TYR A 11 3.43 -48.54 27.04
C TYR A 11 3.03 -49.89 26.43
N THR A 12 3.93 -50.88 26.51
CA THR A 12 3.75 -52.21 25.93
C THR A 12 2.47 -52.93 26.40
N GLN A 13 2.04 -52.67 27.63
CA GLN A 13 0.84 -53.26 28.24
C GLN A 13 -0.48 -52.90 27.51
N TYR A 14 -0.49 -51.81 26.74
CA TYR A 14 -1.68 -51.33 26.03
C TYR A 14 -1.59 -51.53 24.52
N ASN A 15 -0.55 -52.21 24.02
CA ASN A 15 -0.30 -52.37 22.58
C ASN A 15 -1.41 -53.12 21.85
N ASP A 16 -2.16 -53.96 22.56
CA ASP A 16 -3.23 -54.78 22.00
C ASP A 16 -4.56 -54.00 21.83
N ASP A 17 -4.68 -52.80 22.41
CA ASP A 17 -5.86 -51.95 22.26
C ASP A 17 -5.75 -51.10 20.98
N ASP A 18 -6.60 -51.42 20.00
CA ASP A 18 -6.61 -50.75 18.70
C ASP A 18 -7.02 -49.26 18.79
N ASN A 19 -7.87 -48.88 19.75
CA ASN A 19 -8.29 -47.48 19.91
C ASN A 19 -7.14 -46.63 20.45
N LEU A 20 -6.41 -47.17 21.43
CA LEU A 20 -5.25 -46.47 21.99
C LEU A 20 -4.13 -46.36 20.94
N ARG A 21 -3.87 -47.42 20.16
CA ARG A 21 -2.90 -47.37 19.06
C ARG A 21 -3.26 -46.28 18.04
N ALA A 22 -4.54 -46.21 17.64
CA ALA A 22 -5.04 -45.20 16.71
C ALA A 22 -4.84 -43.77 17.23
N PHE A 23 -5.07 -43.53 18.54
CA PHE A 23 -4.84 -42.23 19.16
C PHE A 23 -3.38 -41.76 19.05
N PHE A 24 -2.41 -42.62 19.40
CA PHE A 24 -0.99 -42.27 19.30
C PHE A 24 -0.55 -42.04 17.86
N THR A 25 -1.05 -42.83 16.90
CA THR A 25 -0.80 -42.61 15.47
C THR A 25 -1.35 -41.25 15.00
N ALA A 26 -2.59 -40.91 15.37
CA ALA A 26 -3.20 -39.63 15.02
C ALA A 26 -2.44 -38.45 15.65
N TYR A 27 -2.07 -38.55 16.92
CA TYR A 27 -1.28 -37.53 17.60
C TYR A 27 0.07 -37.29 16.92
N ASN A 28 0.81 -38.37 16.61
CA ASN A 28 2.11 -38.26 15.95
C ASN A 28 1.98 -37.67 14.53
N SER A 29 0.94 -38.04 13.79
CA SER A 29 0.67 -37.46 12.47
C SER A 29 0.33 -35.97 12.57
N MET A 30 -0.48 -35.57 13.56
CA MET A 30 -0.80 -34.16 13.81
C MET A 30 0.44 -33.36 14.18
N ALA A 31 1.27 -33.89 15.09
CA ALA A 31 2.46 -33.21 15.55
C ALA A 31 3.52 -33.09 14.45
N GLN A 32 3.68 -34.11 13.58
CA GLN A 32 4.52 -34.00 12.38
C GLN A 32 3.99 -32.93 11.43
N GLY A 33 2.68 -32.88 11.19
CA GLY A 33 2.07 -31.85 10.34
C GLY A 33 2.30 -30.42 10.87
N ILE A 34 2.25 -30.22 12.19
CA ILE A 34 2.58 -28.93 12.82
C ILE A 34 4.07 -28.60 12.62
N TYR A 35 4.95 -29.59 12.79
CA TYR A 35 6.38 -29.40 12.57
C TYR A 35 6.68 -29.02 11.12
N ASP A 36 6.15 -29.78 10.16
CA ASP A 36 6.31 -29.51 8.72
C ASP A 36 5.79 -28.11 8.38
N TRP A 37 4.65 -27.71 8.95
CA TRP A 37 4.16 -26.35 8.80
C TRP A 37 5.14 -25.33 9.38
N MET A 38 5.65 -25.51 10.60
CA MET A 38 6.60 -24.56 11.23
C MET A 38 7.90 -24.42 10.45
N VAL A 39 8.43 -25.51 9.89
CA VAL A 39 9.64 -25.52 9.08
C VAL A 39 9.44 -24.74 7.78
N ASN A 40 8.27 -24.88 7.16
CA ASN A 40 7.96 -24.24 5.88
C ASN A 40 7.32 -22.85 6.05
N ALA A 41 6.85 -22.51 7.25
CA ALA A 41 6.25 -21.23 7.54
C ALA A 41 7.34 -20.16 7.55
N ASN A 42 7.43 -19.41 6.45
CA ASN A 42 8.25 -18.21 6.34
C ASN A 42 7.65 -17.05 7.18
N LEU A 43 7.49 -17.26 8.49
CA LEU A 43 6.83 -16.32 9.41
C LEU A 43 7.45 -14.91 9.42
N PRO A 44 8.78 -14.72 9.30
CA PRO A 44 9.36 -13.38 9.20
C PRO A 44 9.12 -12.68 7.86
N ILE A 45 8.59 -13.38 6.85
CA ILE A 45 8.37 -12.83 5.51
C ILE A 45 6.88 -12.51 5.37
N PHE A 46 6.55 -11.24 5.47
CA PHE A 46 5.18 -10.72 5.28
C PHE A 46 4.93 -10.19 3.86
N ILE A 47 5.96 -10.17 3.01
CA ILE A 47 5.95 -9.57 1.68
C ILE A 47 5.46 -10.58 0.64
N GLY A 48 4.65 -10.12 -0.32
CA GLY A 48 4.09 -10.97 -1.37
C GLY A 48 2.85 -11.72 -0.92
N ASP A 49 2.48 -12.77 -1.64
CA ASP A 49 1.22 -13.49 -1.41
C ASP A 49 1.27 -14.43 -0.19
N TYR A 50 2.44 -14.54 0.44
CA TYR A 50 2.61 -15.30 1.68
C TYR A 50 1.91 -14.61 2.85
N ASN A 51 1.32 -15.39 3.76
CA ASN A 51 0.67 -14.94 4.99
C ASN A 51 -0.42 -13.87 4.76
N THR A 52 -1.69 -14.27 4.77
CA THR A 52 -2.86 -13.38 4.55
C THR A 52 -3.88 -13.50 5.68
N GLY A 53 -4.77 -12.52 5.79
CA GLY A 53 -5.85 -12.47 6.76
C GLY A 53 -5.35 -12.49 8.21
N ASP A 54 -5.97 -13.31 9.03
CA ASP A 54 -5.67 -13.38 10.47
C ASP A 54 -4.24 -13.83 10.75
N GLN A 55 -3.65 -14.67 9.88
CA GLN A 55 -2.26 -15.08 10.02
C GLN A 55 -1.31 -13.88 9.88
N LEU A 56 -1.55 -13.00 8.91
CA LEU A 56 -0.76 -11.78 8.73
C LEU A 56 -0.85 -10.87 9.95
N ARG A 57 -2.06 -10.68 10.49
CA ARG A 57 -2.30 -9.84 11.66
C ARG A 57 -1.63 -10.40 12.91
N TRP A 58 -1.73 -11.71 13.11
CA TRP A 58 -1.08 -12.41 14.21
C TRP A 58 0.45 -12.30 14.13
N ILE A 59 1.03 -12.50 12.94
CA ILE A 59 2.48 -12.34 12.71
C ILE A 59 2.91 -10.89 12.92
N ALA A 60 2.19 -9.93 12.34
CA ALA A 60 2.53 -8.52 12.45
C ALA A 60 2.49 -8.03 13.90
N HIS A 61 1.48 -8.44 14.66
CA HIS A 61 1.40 -8.11 16.08
C HIS A 61 2.46 -8.88 16.89
N GLY A 62 2.62 -10.17 16.65
CA GLY A 62 3.48 -11.04 17.47
C GLY A 62 4.98 -10.78 17.26
N ILE A 63 5.41 -10.60 16.02
CA ILE A 63 6.83 -10.43 15.66
C ILE A 63 7.22 -8.95 15.61
N TYR A 64 6.38 -8.11 15.00
CA TYR A 64 6.72 -6.71 14.73
C TYR A 64 6.07 -5.72 15.70
N GLY A 65 5.12 -6.15 16.53
CA GLY A 65 4.39 -5.26 17.44
C GLY A 65 3.49 -4.26 16.73
N VAL A 66 3.11 -4.53 15.47
CA VAL A 66 2.33 -3.61 14.62
C VAL A 66 0.89 -4.08 14.54
N LEU A 67 -0.04 -3.17 14.86
CA LEU A 67 -1.47 -3.38 14.64
C LEU A 67 -1.87 -2.89 13.24
N PRO A 68 -2.89 -3.50 12.61
CA PRO A 68 -3.44 -3.00 11.36
C PRO A 68 -3.90 -1.55 11.52
N PRO A 69 -3.38 -0.61 10.71
CA PRO A 69 -3.78 0.77 10.80
C PRO A 69 -5.24 0.93 10.33
N VAL A 70 -5.91 1.92 10.90
CA VAL A 70 -7.22 2.38 10.41
C VAL A 70 -6.95 3.65 9.62
N ILE A 71 -7.32 3.64 8.34
CA ILE A 71 -7.23 4.83 7.49
C ILE A 71 -8.66 5.36 7.34
N SER A 72 -8.87 6.60 7.74
CA SER A 72 -10.13 7.31 7.49
C SER A 72 -10.07 7.93 6.10
N SER A 73 -10.92 7.47 5.18
CA SER A 73 -11.26 8.30 4.02
C SER A 73 -12.25 9.35 4.50
N SER A 74 -11.88 10.62 4.36
CA SER A 74 -12.81 11.73 4.50
C SER A 74 -13.37 11.98 3.11
N ASP A 75 -14.59 11.51 2.86
CA ASP A 75 -15.30 11.86 1.63
C ASP A 75 -16.02 13.18 1.90
N GLN A 76 -15.38 14.29 1.51
CA GLN A 76 -16.01 15.60 1.56
C GLN A 76 -16.94 15.72 0.35
N GLN A 77 -18.23 15.50 0.54
CA GLN A 77 -19.22 15.78 -0.51
C GLN A 77 -19.62 17.26 -0.45
N GLU A 78 -19.15 18.04 -1.42
CA GLU A 78 -19.74 19.33 -1.75
C GLU A 78 -21.02 19.08 -2.56
N ILE A 79 -22.18 19.24 -1.92
CA ILE A 79 -23.47 18.98 -2.57
C ILE A 79 -23.91 20.22 -3.35
N GLY A 80 -23.74 20.15 -4.68
CA GLY A 80 -24.71 20.55 -5.70
C GLY A 80 -24.91 22.05 -6.05
N PRO A 81 -25.03 22.40 -7.36
CA PRO A 81 -25.55 23.70 -7.80
C PRO A 81 -27.06 23.87 -7.53
N TYR A 82 -27.55 25.10 -7.73
CA TYR A 82 -28.95 25.51 -7.53
C TYR A 82 -29.97 24.48 -8.09
N ASN A 83 -31.00 24.14 -7.28
CA ASN A 83 -32.21 23.38 -7.65
C ASN A 83 -32.15 21.83 -7.60
N THR A 84 -31.19 21.23 -6.89
CA THR A 84 -31.11 19.75 -6.73
C THR A 84 -31.69 19.21 -5.41
N PHE A 85 -32.10 20.09 -4.48
CA PHE A 85 -32.72 19.76 -3.19
C PHE A 85 -34.11 20.39 -3.10
N GLU A 86 -35.07 19.70 -2.47
CA GLU A 86 -36.41 20.23 -2.20
C GLU A 86 -36.34 21.47 -1.27
N PHE A 87 -37.23 22.43 -1.49
CA PHE A 87 -37.24 23.68 -0.71
C PHE A 87 -37.46 23.42 0.79
N ASN A 88 -36.74 24.16 1.64
CA ASN A 88 -36.96 24.30 3.09
C ASN A 88 -36.42 23.19 4.03
N GLN A 89 -35.38 22.42 3.63
CA GLN A 89 -34.70 21.47 4.53
C GLN A 89 -33.48 22.02 5.29
N LEU A 90 -32.96 23.19 4.90
CA LEU A 90 -31.89 23.92 5.59
C LEU A 90 -32.41 25.29 5.99
N ALA A 91 -32.10 25.75 7.21
CA ALA A 91 -32.57 27.06 7.65
C ALA A 91 -31.92 28.19 6.83
N PHE A 92 -32.59 29.35 6.76
CA PHE A 92 -32.05 30.51 6.07
C PHE A 92 -30.68 30.90 6.68
N ASN A 93 -29.65 31.01 5.84
CA ASN A 93 -28.25 31.27 6.21
C ASN A 93 -27.49 30.10 6.85
N GLU A 94 -27.93 28.84 6.65
CA GLU A 94 -27.23 27.65 7.15
C GLU A 94 -26.38 26.99 6.05
N TYR A 95 -25.11 26.69 6.37
CA TYR A 95 -24.18 25.94 5.51
C TYR A 95 -23.89 24.61 6.18
N ARG A 96 -24.17 23.49 5.50
CA ARG A 96 -23.99 22.15 6.04
C ARG A 96 -22.92 21.39 5.28
N VAL A 97 -21.78 21.20 5.94
CA VAL A 97 -20.76 20.22 5.53
C VAL A 97 -21.09 18.92 6.24
N ILE A 98 -21.25 17.83 5.49
CA ILE A 98 -21.41 16.49 6.05
C ILE A 98 -20.08 15.77 5.90
N ASP A 99 -19.32 15.68 6.99
CA ASP A 99 -18.11 14.87 7.04
C ASP A 99 -18.49 13.41 7.34
N GLN A 100 -18.60 12.59 6.30
CA GLN A 100 -18.70 11.14 6.47
C GLN A 100 -17.29 10.55 6.51
N SER A 101 -16.77 10.34 7.73
CA SER A 101 -15.55 9.56 7.92
C SER A 101 -15.89 8.07 7.94
N ASN A 102 -15.66 7.38 6.84
CA ASN A 102 -15.70 5.92 6.84
C ASN A 102 -14.34 5.41 7.32
N GLN A 103 -14.33 4.82 8.51
CA GLN A 103 -13.19 4.06 9.01
C GLN A 103 -13.17 2.72 8.30
N VAL A 104 -12.29 2.56 7.32
CA VAL A 104 -12.11 1.29 6.61
C VAL A 104 -10.87 0.61 7.19
N VAL A 105 -11.05 -0.63 7.65
CA VAL A 105 -9.91 -1.49 8.02
C VAL A 105 -9.09 -1.72 6.75
N VAL A 106 -7.81 -1.42 6.84
CA VAL A 106 -6.87 -1.51 5.73
C VAL A 106 -6.86 -2.92 5.13
N SER A 107 -6.88 -3.01 3.80
CA SER A 107 -6.75 -4.29 3.09
C SER A 107 -5.39 -4.92 3.36
N ASP A 108 -5.30 -6.26 3.28
CA ASP A 108 -4.05 -6.96 3.54
C ASP A 108 -2.90 -6.47 2.62
N ASP A 109 -3.21 -6.11 1.37
CA ASP A 109 -2.25 -5.55 0.43
C ASP A 109 -1.67 -4.21 0.93
N LEU A 110 -2.55 -3.27 1.29
CA LEU A 110 -2.13 -1.96 1.80
C LEU A 110 -1.41 -2.09 3.15
N PHE A 111 -1.81 -3.04 4.00
CA PHE A 111 -1.12 -3.31 5.26
C PHE A 111 0.30 -3.81 5.03
N LYS A 112 0.49 -4.76 4.10
CA LYS A 112 1.82 -5.24 3.69
C LYS A 112 2.68 -4.12 3.12
N ARG A 113 2.13 -3.22 2.30
CA ARG A 113 2.86 -2.05 1.76
C ARG A 113 3.36 -1.13 2.87
N ILE A 114 2.54 -0.84 3.87
CA ILE A 114 2.91 -0.04 5.05
C ILE A 114 4.01 -0.74 5.85
N MET A 115 3.87 -2.05 6.11
CA MET A 115 4.91 -2.82 6.80
C MET A 115 6.22 -2.86 6.02
N THR A 116 6.17 -3.05 4.70
CA THR A 116 7.36 -3.04 3.85
C THR A 116 8.05 -1.68 3.95
N TRP A 117 7.31 -0.58 3.92
CA TRP A 117 7.91 0.75 4.07
C TRP A 117 8.74 0.87 5.36
N ASN A 118 8.19 0.38 6.48
CA ASN A 118 8.78 0.54 7.81
C ASN A 118 9.92 -0.47 8.11
N PHE A 119 9.78 -1.73 7.67
CA PHE A 119 10.66 -2.83 8.12
C PHE A 119 11.52 -3.45 7.02
N TYR A 120 11.36 -3.04 5.75
CA TYR A 120 12.14 -3.63 4.66
C TYR A 120 13.62 -3.25 4.74
N LYS A 121 14.47 -4.27 4.92
CA LYS A 121 15.93 -4.13 5.09
C LYS A 121 16.72 -4.11 3.77
N GLY A 122 16.09 -4.48 2.65
CA GLY A 122 16.77 -4.63 1.35
C GLY A 122 17.26 -3.31 0.73
N ASP A 123 16.70 -2.17 1.16
CA ASP A 123 17.11 -0.86 0.64
C ASP A 123 18.43 -0.33 1.23
N GLY A 124 18.95 -0.97 2.28
CA GLY A 124 20.09 -0.50 3.04
C GLY A 124 19.77 0.73 3.93
N PHE A 125 20.79 1.21 4.63
CA PHE A 125 20.65 2.26 5.66
C PHE A 125 20.97 3.67 5.17
N TYR A 126 21.46 3.82 3.94
CA TYR A 126 21.90 5.11 3.40
C TYR A 126 20.77 5.83 2.68
N PHE A 127 20.37 6.97 3.21
CA PHE A 127 19.38 7.83 2.56
C PHE A 127 19.98 8.49 1.31
N SER A 128 19.27 8.35 0.19
CA SER A 128 19.58 9.03 -1.08
C SER A 128 18.30 9.28 -1.86
N ILE A 129 18.31 10.22 -2.82
CA ILE A 129 17.13 10.49 -3.67
C ILE A 129 16.66 9.21 -4.39
N PRO A 130 17.54 8.38 -5.01
CA PRO A 130 17.12 7.11 -5.59
C PRO A 130 16.49 6.14 -4.57
N TRP A 131 16.98 6.11 -3.33
CA TRP A 131 16.47 5.25 -2.26
C TRP A 131 15.00 5.54 -1.95
N ILE A 132 14.64 6.82 -1.75
CA ILE A 132 13.26 7.19 -1.44
C ILE A 132 12.35 7.03 -2.66
N LYS A 133 12.82 7.32 -3.88
CA LYS A 133 12.04 7.06 -5.10
C LYS A 133 11.72 5.58 -5.28
N ARG A 134 12.67 4.68 -4.97
CA ARG A 134 12.44 3.21 -5.02
C ARG A 134 11.34 2.80 -4.04
N ARG A 135 11.41 3.29 -2.80
CA ARG A 135 10.41 2.99 -1.76
C ARG A 135 9.02 3.50 -2.11
N ILE A 136 8.92 4.73 -2.62
CA ILE A 136 7.64 5.30 -3.07
C ILE A 136 7.08 4.45 -4.20
N LEU A 137 7.90 4.14 -5.22
CA LEU A 137 7.44 3.34 -6.36
C LEU A 137 7.02 1.92 -5.92
N ARG A 138 7.72 1.31 -4.96
CA ARG A 138 7.33 0.03 -4.36
C ARG A 138 5.98 0.13 -3.66
N PHE A 139 5.75 1.20 -2.90
CA PHE A 139 4.45 1.42 -2.27
C PHE A 139 3.34 1.59 -3.31
N LEU A 140 3.60 2.28 -4.42
CA LEU A 140 2.61 2.54 -5.45
C LEU A 140 2.30 1.30 -6.32
N LEU A 141 3.31 0.54 -6.72
CA LEU A 141 3.16 -0.53 -7.73
C LEU A 141 3.45 -1.94 -7.21
N GLY A 142 4.17 -2.08 -6.09
CA GLY A 142 4.58 -3.37 -5.54
C GLY A 142 3.41 -4.13 -4.91
N VAL A 143 2.88 -5.11 -5.64
CA VAL A 143 1.81 -6.00 -5.16
C VAL A 143 2.22 -6.65 -3.84
N ASN A 144 1.38 -6.55 -2.81
CA ASN A 144 1.64 -7.04 -1.46
C ASN A 144 2.98 -6.55 -0.89
N GLY A 145 3.39 -5.34 -1.27
CA GLY A 145 4.65 -4.73 -0.87
C GLY A 145 5.90 -5.40 -1.45
N THR A 146 5.78 -6.21 -2.51
CA THR A 146 6.93 -6.83 -3.18
C THR A 146 7.83 -5.79 -3.81
N ASP A 147 9.12 -6.10 -3.87
CA ASP A 147 10.07 -5.23 -4.56
C ASP A 147 9.81 -5.22 -6.07
N ILE A 148 10.12 -4.10 -6.69
CA ILE A 148 9.90 -3.87 -8.12
C ILE A 148 11.24 -3.66 -8.82
N LEU A 149 11.44 -4.36 -9.93
CA LEU A 149 12.65 -4.24 -10.75
C LEU A 149 12.68 -2.95 -11.60
N ASN A 150 11.69 -2.06 -11.44
CA ASN A 150 11.57 -0.87 -12.27
C ASN A 150 12.61 0.20 -11.87
N ASP A 151 13.51 0.50 -12.80
CA ASP A 151 14.49 1.58 -12.66
C ASP A 151 13.98 2.94 -13.15
N GLN A 152 12.84 2.99 -13.83
CA GLN A 152 12.23 4.23 -14.30
C GLN A 152 11.48 4.93 -13.17
N ARG A 153 11.98 6.09 -12.73
CA ARG A 153 11.49 6.84 -11.55
C ARG A 153 11.17 8.30 -11.87
N TRP A 154 10.85 8.58 -13.13
CA TRP A 154 10.65 9.94 -13.63
C TRP A 154 9.29 10.53 -13.21
N ASN A 155 8.31 9.67 -12.91
CA ASN A 155 6.98 10.04 -12.39
C ASN A 155 6.99 10.56 -10.95
N ILE A 156 8.10 10.37 -10.21
CA ILE A 156 8.23 10.79 -8.82
C ILE A 156 9.33 11.84 -8.75
N SER A 157 8.98 13.05 -8.31
CA SER A 157 9.93 14.12 -8.03
C SER A 157 10.04 14.35 -6.53
N ILE A 158 11.24 14.72 -6.09
CA ILE A 158 11.53 15.04 -4.69
C ILE A 158 12.27 16.36 -4.68
N GLN A 159 11.74 17.31 -3.92
CA GLN A 159 12.34 18.62 -3.73
C GLN A 159 12.52 18.87 -2.23
N PHE A 160 13.71 19.34 -1.87
CA PHE A 160 13.99 19.84 -0.54
C PHE A 160 13.70 21.34 -0.51
N VAL A 161 12.86 21.77 0.42
CA VAL A 161 12.52 23.16 0.68
C VAL A 161 12.82 23.49 2.14
N ASP A 162 12.92 24.76 2.49
CA ASP A 162 13.30 25.16 3.85
C ASP A 162 12.38 24.57 4.93
N ALA A 163 11.09 24.41 4.61
CA ALA A 163 10.07 23.86 5.51
C ALA A 163 10.01 22.32 5.56
N GLY A 164 10.63 21.61 4.62
CA GLY A 164 10.30 20.20 4.41
C GLY A 164 10.83 19.53 3.16
N ILE A 165 10.31 18.34 2.90
CA ILE A 165 10.46 17.63 1.64
C ILE A 165 9.10 17.61 0.96
N VAL A 166 9.07 18.03 -0.31
CA VAL A 166 7.90 17.91 -1.16
C VAL A 166 8.12 16.73 -2.11
N ILE A 167 7.21 15.77 -2.05
CA ILE A 167 7.15 14.62 -2.96
C ILE A 167 6.03 14.89 -3.95
N SER A 168 6.37 15.00 -5.23
CA SER A 168 5.39 15.17 -6.31
C SER A 168 5.26 13.86 -7.09
N ILE A 169 4.05 13.32 -7.16
CA ILE A 169 3.72 12.12 -7.94
C ILE A 169 2.91 12.54 -9.17
N TYR A 170 3.43 12.25 -10.36
CA TYR A 170 2.78 12.56 -11.63
C TYR A 170 2.18 11.29 -12.22
N LYS A 171 0.85 11.19 -12.33
CA LYS A 171 0.16 10.03 -12.94
C LYS A 171 0.27 9.98 -14.48
N GLY A 172 0.78 11.06 -15.06
CA GLY A 172 0.99 11.13 -16.50
C GLY A 172 1.81 12.32 -16.90
N ARG A 173 1.98 12.46 -18.21
CA ARG A 173 2.79 13.50 -18.82
C ARG A 173 1.95 14.30 -19.80
N ARG A 174 2.22 15.59 -19.87
CA ARG A 174 1.68 16.43 -20.93
C ARG A 174 2.51 16.23 -22.18
N ARG A 175 1.89 15.71 -23.24
CA ARG A 175 2.50 15.64 -24.57
C ARG A 175 2.01 16.83 -25.39
N PHE A 176 2.92 17.52 -26.06
CA PHE A 176 2.54 18.46 -27.11
C PHE A 176 1.94 17.66 -28.26
N THR A 177 0.64 17.83 -28.50
CA THR A 177 -0.04 17.15 -29.60
C THR A 177 0.14 17.90 -30.90
N ARG A 178 0.34 19.22 -30.84
CA ARG A 178 0.54 20.06 -32.02
C ARG A 178 1.51 21.20 -31.70
N SER A 179 2.56 21.32 -32.51
CA SER A 179 3.42 22.49 -32.58
C SER A 179 3.06 23.29 -33.83
N ALA A 180 3.31 24.60 -33.83
CA ALA A 180 3.17 25.42 -35.03
C ALA A 180 4.26 25.03 -36.04
N ILE A 181 3.96 24.07 -36.92
CA ILE A 181 4.80 23.71 -38.06
C ILE A 181 4.31 24.53 -39.26
N TYR A 182 5.24 25.14 -39.99
CA TYR A 182 4.94 25.91 -41.20
C TYR A 182 4.10 25.08 -42.18
N ASN A 183 2.99 25.64 -42.65
CA ASN A 183 2.06 25.03 -43.62
C ASN A 183 1.31 23.75 -43.15
N ALA A 184 1.26 23.45 -41.85
CA ALA A 184 0.58 22.27 -41.30
C ALA A 184 -0.90 22.49 -40.91
N SER A 185 -1.43 23.70 -41.10
CA SER A 185 -2.81 24.05 -40.74
C SER A 185 -3.37 25.14 -41.65
N ALA A 186 -4.67 25.08 -41.95
CA ALA A 186 -5.36 26.07 -42.77
C ALA A 186 -5.29 27.48 -42.15
N TYR A 187 -5.32 28.51 -43.02
CA TYR A 187 -5.33 29.91 -42.60
C TYR A 187 -6.46 30.19 -41.58
N ASN A 188 -6.13 30.99 -40.56
CA ASN A 188 -7.06 31.43 -39.51
C ASN A 188 -7.70 30.33 -38.64
N SER A 189 -7.18 29.10 -38.70
CA SER A 189 -7.67 27.99 -37.88
C SER A 189 -7.12 27.96 -36.45
N ARG A 190 -6.13 28.81 -36.12
CA ARG A 190 -5.42 28.83 -34.83
C ARG A 190 -4.94 30.23 -34.46
N LYS A 191 -4.78 30.49 -33.16
CA LYS A 191 -4.16 31.71 -32.65
C LYS A 191 -2.63 31.63 -32.72
N TYR A 192 -1.97 32.77 -32.92
CA TYR A 192 -0.50 32.85 -32.83
C TYR A 192 -0.04 32.40 -31.44
N ASN A 193 1.03 31.59 -31.36
CA ASN A 193 1.53 30.94 -30.13
C ASN A 193 0.58 29.95 -29.43
N GLN A 194 -0.49 29.48 -30.08
CA GLN A 194 -1.33 28.42 -29.51
C GLN A 194 -0.54 27.10 -29.38
N LYS A 195 -0.39 26.62 -28.15
CA LYS A 195 0.21 25.32 -27.81
C LYS A 195 -0.90 24.37 -27.36
N ASP A 196 -1.24 23.41 -28.20
CA ASP A 196 -2.19 22.36 -27.81
C ASP A 196 -1.40 21.24 -27.12
N THR A 197 -1.80 20.95 -25.88
CA THR A 197 -1.24 19.84 -25.09
C THR A 197 -2.35 18.86 -24.78
N ALA A 198 -2.05 17.56 -24.83
CA ALA A 198 -2.91 16.53 -24.26
C ALA A 198 -2.20 15.90 -23.07
N PHE A 199 -2.96 15.66 -22.01
CA PHE A 199 -2.50 14.84 -20.91
C PHE A 199 -2.56 13.37 -21.31
N VAL A 200 -1.47 12.65 -21.12
CA VAL A 200 -1.40 11.20 -21.38
C VAL A 200 -1.06 10.54 -20.06
N ILE A 201 -2.05 9.84 -19.48
CA ILE A 201 -1.86 8.94 -18.33
C ILE A 201 -0.82 7.92 -18.76
N THR A 202 0.25 7.82 -17.99
CA THR A 202 1.34 6.89 -18.30
C THR A 202 1.30 5.67 -17.39
N GLU A 203 0.91 5.85 -16.13
CA GLU A 203 0.72 4.79 -15.15
C GLU A 203 -0.45 5.16 -14.23
N ASP A 204 -1.35 4.21 -13.96
CA ASP A 204 -2.44 4.43 -13.01
C ASP A 204 -1.94 4.11 -11.59
N PHE A 205 -1.62 5.14 -10.82
CA PHE A 205 -1.19 4.99 -9.43
C PHE A 205 -2.39 4.99 -8.48
N GLU A 206 -3.12 3.88 -8.46
CA GLU A 206 -4.28 3.68 -7.58
C GLU A 206 -3.93 3.96 -6.10
N PHE A 207 -2.76 3.50 -5.66
CA PHE A 207 -2.29 3.66 -4.28
C PHE A 207 -1.71 5.04 -3.94
N ALA A 208 -1.67 6.00 -4.86
CA ALA A 208 -1.12 7.33 -4.58
C ALA A 208 -1.88 8.08 -3.49
N ILE A 209 -3.22 7.95 -3.48
CA ILE A 209 -4.07 8.60 -2.48
C ILE A 209 -3.81 8.00 -1.10
N PHE A 210 -3.77 6.66 -1.00
CA PHE A 210 -3.45 5.97 0.24
C PHE A 210 -2.03 6.27 0.73
N PHE A 211 -1.07 6.41 -0.19
CA PHE A 211 0.28 6.83 0.14
C PHE A 211 0.32 8.21 0.78
N LYS A 212 -0.38 9.19 0.18
CA LYS A 212 -0.52 10.52 0.75
C LYS A 212 -1.15 10.48 2.14
N GLN A 213 -2.27 9.78 2.30
CA GLN A 213 -2.94 9.64 3.59
C GLN A 213 -2.03 9.00 4.66
N ALA A 214 -1.31 7.93 4.31
CA ALA A 214 -0.42 7.24 5.24
C ALA A 214 0.83 8.07 5.62
N MET A 215 1.31 8.93 4.72
CA MET A 215 2.34 9.94 5.02
C MET A 215 1.79 11.02 5.97
N ASP A 216 0.65 11.61 5.62
CA ASP A 216 0.03 12.71 6.37
C ASP A 216 -0.35 12.25 7.79
N SER A 217 -0.76 11.00 7.97
CA SER A 217 -1.09 10.41 9.27
C SER A 217 0.13 9.91 10.05
N GLY A 218 1.34 9.99 9.50
CA GLY A 218 2.58 9.54 10.14
C GLY A 218 2.75 8.01 10.25
N LEU A 219 1.97 7.22 9.49
CA LEU A 219 2.11 5.75 9.48
C LEU A 219 3.38 5.28 8.76
N LEU A 220 3.87 6.09 7.82
CA LEU A 220 5.08 5.82 7.04
C LEU A 220 6.26 6.55 7.66
N HIS A 221 7.17 5.80 8.29
CA HIS A 221 8.30 6.39 8.99
C HIS A 221 9.39 6.85 8.01
N MET A 222 9.92 8.05 8.25
CA MET A 222 11.10 8.58 7.58
C MET A 222 12.32 8.52 8.50
N PRO A 223 13.55 8.41 7.96
CA PRO A 223 14.77 8.38 8.76
C PRO A 223 15.19 9.75 9.33
N PHE A 224 14.35 10.77 9.21
CA PHE A 224 14.59 12.14 9.68
C PHE A 224 13.28 12.81 10.13
N TYR A 225 13.39 13.87 10.93
CA TYR A 225 12.26 14.58 11.55
C TYR A 225 11.66 15.71 10.69
N GLN A 226 12.15 15.91 9.47
CA GLN A 226 11.64 16.97 8.60
C GLN A 226 10.22 16.67 8.11
N SER A 227 9.38 17.69 7.98
CA SER A 227 8.02 17.53 7.46
C SER A 227 8.07 17.03 6.01
N VAL A 228 7.15 16.13 5.66
CA VAL A 228 7.01 15.60 4.30
C VAL A 228 5.61 15.94 3.82
N THR A 229 5.52 16.56 2.65
CA THR A 229 4.25 16.86 1.99
C THR A 229 4.19 16.09 0.68
N VAL A 230 3.06 15.42 0.43
CA VAL A 230 2.83 14.66 -0.81
C VAL A 230 1.80 15.36 -1.68
N GLU A 231 2.19 15.67 -2.90
CA GLU A 231 1.35 16.27 -3.93
C GLU A 231 1.15 15.28 -5.08
N ILE A 232 -0.11 15.10 -5.50
CA ILE A 232 -0.48 14.20 -6.58
C ILE A 232 -0.99 15.04 -7.74
N PHE A 233 -0.38 14.85 -8.91
CA PHE A 233 -0.72 15.55 -10.13
C PHE A 233 -1.31 14.56 -11.14
N ASP A 234 -2.52 14.90 -11.60
CA ASP A 234 -3.20 14.27 -12.73
C ASP A 234 -2.87 14.97 -14.06
#